data_AF-A0A8T1V6D9-F1
#
_entry.id   AF-A0A8T1V6D9-F1
#
_cell.length_a   1.000
_cell.length_b   1.000
_cell.length_c   1.000
_cell.angle_alpha   90.00
_cell.angle_beta   90.00
_cell.angle_gamma   90.00
#
_symmetry.space_group_name_H-M   'P 1'
#
loop_
_entity.id
_entity.type
_entity.pdbx_description
1 polymer ?
#
loop_
_entity_poly.entity_id
_entity_poly.type
_entity_poly.pdbx_seq_one_letter_code
_entity_poly.pdbx_strand_id
1 'polypeptide(L)'
;MDTAELFAVARETLTRTVLRVRDGEERAAAATPLNPDAVQAVVLLFAMTLVPVLVRVRILYTFCWVAFTVLAHVAESETALGMATSLGLTIMMGWYSLRALDRTTFIGILQGWFGFLSKYWPFRLLANSVDLLLHMGVPLTLAFCYLPLVRVWMTGPILLFSQLWIKLVAGGDLSLSGNDVYHIYPPRPKTFWLAVRKIELIYNFTIPTVCVLAYEAGIHEFVVTCLLKPK
;
A
#
# COMPACT_ATOMS: atom_id res chain seq x y z
N MET A 1 3.33 3.14 25.15
CA MET A 1 3.96 4.07 24.19
C MET A 1 3.04 5.25 24.07
N ASP A 2 3.48 6.42 24.52
CA ASP A 2 2.70 7.65 24.41
C ASP A 2 2.66 8.10 22.93
N THR A 3 1.60 8.79 22.54
CA THR A 3 1.47 9.45 21.23
C THR A 3 2.69 10.31 20.91
N ALA A 4 3.24 11.01 21.90
CA ALA A 4 4.44 11.82 21.76
C ALA A 4 5.68 10.99 21.37
N GLU A 5 5.84 9.79 21.93
CA GLU A 5 6.93 8.88 21.61
C GLU A 5 6.80 8.35 20.17
N LEU A 6 5.59 7.98 19.75
CA LEU A 6 5.32 7.52 18.39
C LEU A 6 5.68 8.60 17.36
N PHE A 7 5.31 9.85 17.63
CA PHE A 7 5.65 10.99 16.78
C PHE A 7 7.16 11.29 16.75
N ALA A 8 7.85 11.16 17.88
CA ALA A 8 9.30 11.33 17.95
C ALA A 8 10.03 10.29 17.08
N VAL A 9 9.64 9.01 17.21
CA VAL A 9 10.21 7.90 16.41
C VAL A 9 9.95 8.12 14.91
N ALA A 10 8.73 8.49 14.55
CA ALA A 10 8.38 8.77 13.16
C ALA A 10 9.23 9.92 12.60
N ARG A 11 9.41 11.01 13.36
CA ARG A 11 10.22 12.17 12.95
C ARG A 11 11.68 11.81 12.75
N GLU A 12 12.25 11.06 13.68
CA GLU A 12 13.63 10.59 13.59
C GLU A 12 13.82 9.70 12.36
N THR A 13 12.88 8.79 12.13
CA THR A 13 12.88 7.91 10.95
C THR A 13 12.85 8.72 9.66
N LEU A 14 11.91 9.66 9.52
CA LEU A 14 11.83 10.53 8.34
C LEU A 14 13.13 11.32 8.13
N THR A 15 13.67 11.94 9.19
CA THR A 15 14.90 12.74 9.08
C THR A 15 16.07 11.87 8.62
N ARG A 16 16.21 10.67 9.19
CA ARG A 16 17.22 9.70 8.78
C ARG A 16 17.06 9.29 7.32
N THR A 17 15.83 9.01 6.87
CA THR A 17 15.53 8.66 5.49
C THR A 17 15.91 9.80 4.53
N VAL A 18 15.54 11.04 4.83
CA VAL A 18 15.86 12.22 4.01
C VAL A 18 17.39 12.39 3.87
N LEU A 19 18.12 12.30 4.97
CA LEU A 19 19.59 12.43 4.96
C LEU A 19 20.25 11.33 4.11
N ARG A 20 19.79 10.08 4.26
CA ARG A 20 20.31 8.96 3.46
C ARG A 20 20.03 9.11 1.97
N VAL A 21 18.83 9.55 1.61
CA VAL A 21 18.47 9.78 0.20
C VAL A 21 19.39 10.84 -0.41
N ARG A 22 19.63 11.94 0.31
CA ARG A 22 20.53 13.00 -0.15
C ARG A 22 21.96 12.51 -0.34
N ASP A 23 22.50 11.79 0.65
CA ASP A 23 23.83 11.18 0.56
C ASP A 23 23.92 10.16 -0.58
N GLY A 24 22.83 9.42 -0.82
CA GLY A 24 22.71 8.42 -1.87
C GLY A 24 22.65 9.03 -3.28
N GLU A 25 21.95 10.14 -3.45
CA GLU A 25 21.88 10.88 -4.72
C GLU A 25 23.24 11.47 -5.12
N GLU A 26 24.00 11.98 -4.15
CA GLU A 26 25.38 12.45 -4.37
C GLU A 26 26.32 11.32 -4.81
N ARG A 27 26.13 10.09 -4.28
CA ARG A 27 26.92 8.91 -4.66
C ARG A 27 26.47 8.25 -5.97
N ALA A 28 25.17 8.24 -6.26
CA ALA A 28 24.60 7.64 -7.46
C ALA A 28 25.01 8.39 -8.74
N ALA A 29 25.29 9.69 -8.64
CA ALA A 29 25.92 10.46 -9.72
C ALA A 29 27.29 9.91 -10.16
N ALA A 30 27.90 8.99 -9.39
CA ALA A 30 29.22 8.43 -9.63
C ALA A 30 29.26 6.90 -9.87
N ALA A 31 28.12 6.19 -9.90
CA ALA A 31 28.09 4.71 -9.90
C ALA A 31 27.17 4.04 -10.94
N THR A 32 27.50 2.77 -11.25
CA THR A 32 26.93 1.88 -12.28
C THR A 32 25.41 1.58 -12.18
N PRO A 33 24.76 1.15 -13.30
CA PRO A 33 23.30 1.23 -13.49
C PRO A 33 22.43 0.15 -12.82
N LEU A 34 22.99 -0.82 -12.09
CA LEU A 34 22.23 -1.92 -11.47
C LEU A 34 22.39 -1.91 -9.95
N ASN A 35 21.39 -1.35 -9.25
CA ASN A 35 21.32 -1.35 -7.79
C ASN A 35 20.82 -2.73 -7.29
N PRO A 36 21.61 -3.49 -6.52
CA PRO A 36 21.21 -4.80 -6.01
C PRO A 36 19.97 -4.76 -5.11
N ASP A 37 19.80 -3.67 -4.35
CA ASP A 37 18.61 -3.45 -3.51
C ASP A 37 17.33 -3.36 -4.36
N ALA A 38 17.43 -2.71 -5.53
CA ALA A 38 16.32 -2.60 -6.45
C ALA A 38 15.93 -3.95 -7.07
N VAL A 39 16.90 -4.77 -7.44
CA VAL A 39 16.64 -6.13 -7.95
C VAL A 39 15.97 -6.98 -6.87
N GLN A 40 16.49 -6.94 -5.65
CA GLN A 40 15.92 -7.67 -4.51
C GLN A 40 14.47 -7.24 -4.23
N ALA A 41 14.20 -5.93 -4.19
CA ALA A 41 12.86 -5.40 -3.96
C ALA A 41 11.84 -5.86 -5.02
N VAL A 42 12.24 -5.83 -6.30
CA VAL A 42 11.38 -6.29 -7.41
C VAL A 42 11.13 -7.80 -7.34
N VAL A 43 12.16 -8.59 -7.06
CA VAL A 43 12.03 -10.05 -6.91
C VAL A 43 11.11 -10.39 -5.73
N LEU A 44 11.29 -9.71 -4.60
CA LEU A 44 10.47 -9.88 -3.41
C LEU A 44 9.00 -9.52 -3.69
N LEU A 45 8.76 -8.42 -4.41
CA LEU A 45 7.41 -7.99 -4.79
C LEU A 45 6.70 -9.05 -5.64
N PHE A 46 7.37 -9.58 -6.67
CA PHE A 46 6.77 -10.62 -7.50
C PHE A 46 6.60 -11.96 -6.77
N ALA A 47 7.49 -12.29 -5.82
CA ALA A 47 7.32 -13.45 -4.97
C ALA A 47 6.02 -13.40 -4.16
N MET A 48 5.59 -12.21 -3.71
CA MET A 48 4.31 -12.05 -2.98
C MET A 48 3.07 -12.42 -3.80
N THR A 49 3.17 -12.41 -5.13
CA THR A 49 2.10 -12.88 -6.02
C THR A 49 2.30 -14.34 -6.43
N LEU A 50 3.53 -14.72 -6.77
CA LEU A 50 3.80 -16.05 -7.33
C LEU A 50 3.76 -17.16 -6.29
N VAL A 51 4.33 -16.96 -5.10
CA VAL A 51 4.40 -18.00 -4.07
C VAL A 51 3.00 -18.47 -3.66
N PRO A 52 2.03 -17.58 -3.33
CA PRO A 52 0.67 -18.01 -2.99
C PRO A 52 0.01 -18.82 -4.09
N VAL A 53 0.20 -18.43 -5.36
CA VAL A 53 -0.33 -19.16 -6.52
C VAL A 53 0.27 -20.57 -6.61
N LEU A 54 1.58 -20.70 -6.42
CA LEU A 54 2.26 -22.00 -6.44
C LEU A 54 1.79 -22.94 -5.32
N VAL A 55 1.53 -22.40 -4.12
CA VAL A 55 0.98 -23.17 -3.00
C VAL A 55 -0.56 -23.25 -3.00
N ARG A 56 -1.21 -22.75 -4.06
CA ARG A 56 -2.68 -22.74 -4.24
C ARG A 56 -3.45 -22.02 -3.12
N VAL A 57 -2.83 -21.01 -2.52
CA VAL A 57 -3.46 -20.14 -1.52
C VAL A 57 -3.87 -18.83 -2.19
N ARG A 58 -5.16 -18.50 -2.12
CA ARG A 58 -5.67 -17.20 -2.57
C ARG A 58 -5.48 -16.17 -1.47
N ILE A 59 -4.57 -15.23 -1.68
CA ILE A 59 -4.27 -14.16 -0.72
C ILE A 59 -4.78 -12.82 -1.27
N LEU A 60 -5.42 -12.03 -0.42
CA LEU A 60 -5.85 -10.68 -0.79
C LEU A 60 -4.67 -9.76 -1.10
N TYR A 61 -4.89 -8.84 -2.04
CA TYR A 61 -3.90 -7.84 -2.44
C TYR A 61 -3.31 -7.06 -1.26
N THR A 62 -4.18 -6.60 -0.34
CA THR A 62 -3.73 -5.89 0.88
C THR A 62 -2.84 -6.77 1.76
N PHE A 63 -3.09 -8.07 1.86
CA PHE A 63 -2.22 -8.96 2.65
C PHE A 63 -0.89 -9.26 1.95
N CYS A 64 -0.88 -9.36 0.62
CA CYS A 64 0.39 -9.40 -0.14
C CYS A 64 1.22 -8.14 0.15
N TRP A 65 0.59 -6.96 0.19
CA TRP A 65 1.26 -5.71 0.54
C TRP A 65 1.75 -5.67 2.00
N VAL A 66 0.96 -6.16 2.97
CA VAL A 66 1.41 -6.25 4.37
C VAL A 66 2.65 -7.15 4.49
N ALA A 67 2.60 -8.34 3.89
CA ALA A 67 3.73 -9.27 3.89
C ALA A 67 4.97 -8.64 3.23
N PHE A 68 4.80 -7.98 2.08
CA PHE A 68 5.86 -7.24 1.41
C PHE A 68 6.45 -6.15 2.31
N THR A 69 5.61 -5.37 2.99
CA THR A 69 6.03 -4.27 3.86
C THR A 69 6.83 -4.77 5.06
N VAL A 70 6.39 -5.87 5.68
CA VAL A 70 7.12 -6.52 6.79
C VAL A 70 8.47 -7.01 6.29
N LEU A 71 8.52 -7.70 5.15
CA LEU A 71 9.76 -8.20 4.58
C LEU A 71 10.70 -7.07 4.14
N ALA A 72 10.18 -5.94 3.68
CA ALA A 72 10.97 -4.75 3.38
C ALA A 72 11.67 -4.19 4.62
N HIS A 73 10.99 -4.17 5.78
CA HIS A 73 11.61 -3.77 7.05
C HIS A 73 12.64 -4.79 7.53
N VAL A 74 12.31 -6.09 7.47
CA VAL A 74 13.22 -7.17 7.90
C VAL A 74 14.48 -7.22 7.04
N ALA A 75 14.34 -6.97 5.74
CA ALA A 75 15.46 -6.92 4.80
C ALA A 75 16.20 -5.56 4.79
N GLU A 76 15.71 -4.59 5.56
CA GLU A 76 16.20 -3.20 5.56
C GLU A 76 16.33 -2.58 4.15
N SER A 77 15.44 -2.98 3.23
CA SER A 77 15.49 -2.59 1.82
C SER A 77 14.79 -1.26 1.59
N GLU A 78 15.56 -0.22 1.30
CA GLU A 78 15.04 1.13 1.06
C GLU A 78 14.17 1.17 -0.21
N THR A 79 14.57 0.45 -1.26
CA THR A 79 13.77 0.35 -2.48
C THR A 79 12.44 -0.37 -2.22
N ALA A 80 12.44 -1.46 -1.43
CA ALA A 80 11.22 -2.16 -1.08
C ALA A 80 10.30 -1.31 -0.19
N LEU A 81 10.85 -0.53 0.73
CA LEU A 81 10.08 0.41 1.56
C LEU A 81 9.46 1.55 0.72
N GLY A 82 10.18 2.08 -0.27
CA GLY A 82 9.62 3.05 -1.23
C GLY A 82 8.47 2.46 -2.05
N MET A 83 8.64 1.24 -2.57
CA MET A 83 7.57 0.53 -3.28
C MET A 83 6.36 0.24 -2.37
N ALA A 84 6.60 -0.22 -1.14
CA ALA A 84 5.58 -0.50 -0.15
C ALA A 84 4.79 0.77 0.23
N THR A 85 5.48 1.91 0.33
CA THR A 85 4.86 3.21 0.59
C THR A 85 3.91 3.60 -0.55
N SER A 86 4.38 3.54 -1.80
CA SER A 86 3.54 3.85 -2.95
C SER A 86 2.36 2.89 -3.09
N LEU A 87 2.58 1.58 -2.92
CA LEU A 87 1.52 0.58 -2.94
C LEU A 87 0.49 0.79 -1.84
N GLY A 88 0.95 1.13 -0.63
CA GLY A 88 0.08 1.40 0.52
C GLY A 88 -0.84 2.58 0.25
N LEU A 89 -0.31 3.65 -0.35
CA LEU A 89 -1.11 4.81 -0.77
C LEU A 89 -2.10 4.44 -1.88
N THR A 90 -1.71 3.63 -2.87
CA THR A 90 -2.66 3.13 -3.88
C THR A 90 -3.78 2.30 -3.26
N ILE A 91 -3.45 1.40 -2.33
CA ILE A 91 -4.42 0.59 -1.62
C ILE A 91 -5.38 1.48 -0.83
N MET A 92 -4.87 2.45 -0.07
CA MET A 92 -5.67 3.43 0.67
C MET A 92 -6.64 4.17 -0.26
N MET A 93 -6.13 4.73 -1.35
CA MET A 93 -6.94 5.48 -2.31
C MET A 93 -7.99 4.61 -3.00
N GLY A 94 -7.61 3.41 -3.45
CA GLY A 94 -8.54 2.44 -4.04
C GLY A 94 -9.66 2.04 -3.08
N TRP A 95 -9.29 1.75 -1.83
CA TRP A 95 -10.21 1.32 -0.79
C TRP A 95 -11.22 2.41 -0.39
N TYR A 96 -10.76 3.65 -0.18
CA TYR A 96 -11.66 4.75 0.17
C TYR A 96 -12.44 5.31 -1.03
N SER A 97 -11.92 5.17 -2.26
CA SER A 97 -12.72 5.41 -3.47
C SER A 97 -13.85 4.39 -3.60
N LEU A 98 -13.62 3.11 -3.28
CA LEU A 98 -14.70 2.13 -3.22
C LEU A 98 -15.75 2.51 -2.16
N ARG A 99 -15.32 2.98 -0.98
CA ARG A 99 -16.24 3.47 0.06
C ARG A 99 -17.10 4.64 -0.43
N ALA A 100 -16.51 5.56 -1.19
CA ALA A 100 -17.19 6.74 -1.71
C ALA A 100 -18.15 6.40 -2.86
N LEU A 101 -17.71 5.57 -3.81
CA LEU A 101 -18.47 5.20 -5.00
C LEU A 101 -19.57 4.17 -4.71
N ASP A 102 -19.30 3.23 -3.81
CA ASP A 102 -20.25 2.19 -3.43
C ASP A 102 -20.04 1.70 -1.99
N ARG A 103 -20.66 2.45 -1.07
CA ARG A 103 -20.65 2.17 0.36
C ARG A 103 -21.18 0.77 0.70
N THR A 104 -22.14 0.25 -0.06
CA THR A 104 -22.72 -1.07 0.23
C THR A 104 -21.75 -2.20 -0.13
N THR A 105 -21.05 -2.10 -1.26
CA THR A 105 -19.98 -3.04 -1.60
C THR A 105 -18.84 -2.95 -0.59
N PHE A 106 -18.44 -1.73 -0.20
CA PHE A 106 -17.43 -1.52 0.84
C PHE A 106 -17.78 -2.21 2.16
N ILE A 107 -19.00 -2.00 2.69
CA ILE A 107 -19.45 -2.64 3.93
C ILE A 107 -19.50 -4.16 3.77
N GLY A 108 -19.96 -4.65 2.62
CA GLY A 108 -20.02 -6.08 2.32
C GLY A 108 -18.64 -6.75 2.36
N ILE A 109 -17.61 -6.10 1.82
CA ILE A 109 -16.23 -6.61 1.86
C ILE A 109 -15.66 -6.52 3.28
N LEU A 110 -15.83 -5.36 3.93
CA LEU A 110 -15.32 -5.12 5.28
C LEU A 110 -15.86 -6.12 6.30
N GLN A 111 -17.16 -6.38 6.24
CA GLN A 111 -17.86 -7.26 7.18
C GLN A 111 -17.88 -8.72 6.76
N GLY A 112 -17.63 -9.02 5.47
CA GLY A 112 -17.65 -10.37 4.92
C GLY A 112 -16.75 -11.34 5.68
N TRP A 113 -15.58 -10.88 6.14
CA TRP A 113 -14.64 -11.66 6.96
C TRP A 113 -15.24 -12.23 8.26
N PHE A 114 -16.19 -11.51 8.87
CA PHE A 114 -16.83 -11.94 10.10
C PHE A 114 -18.19 -12.63 9.85
N GLY A 115 -18.67 -12.67 8.60
CA GLY A 115 -19.95 -13.29 8.24
C GLY A 115 -21.10 -12.83 9.15
N PHE A 116 -21.82 -13.76 9.76
CA PHE A 116 -22.93 -13.44 10.67
C PHE A 116 -22.49 -12.72 11.96
N LEU A 117 -21.23 -12.88 12.41
CA LEU A 117 -20.71 -12.24 13.63
C LEU A 117 -20.63 -10.72 13.49
N SER A 118 -20.56 -10.21 12.25
CA SER A 118 -20.58 -8.77 11.96
C SER A 118 -21.85 -8.05 12.43
N LYS A 119 -22.93 -8.80 12.75
CA LYS A 119 -24.16 -8.28 13.38
C LYS A 119 -23.92 -7.75 14.79
N TYR A 120 -22.95 -8.31 15.52
CA TYR A 120 -22.66 -7.92 16.88
C TYR A 120 -21.71 -6.72 16.92
N TRP A 121 -22.00 -5.77 17.80
CA TRP A 121 -21.24 -4.53 17.93
C TRP A 121 -19.72 -4.73 18.13
N PRO A 122 -19.22 -5.67 18.96
CA PRO A 122 -17.78 -5.84 19.15
C PRO A 122 -17.04 -6.25 17.88
N PHE A 123 -17.59 -7.18 17.09
CA PHE A 123 -16.97 -7.62 15.83
C PHE A 123 -17.02 -6.53 14.77
N ARG A 124 -18.11 -5.75 14.73
CA ARG A 124 -18.18 -4.58 13.86
C ARG A 124 -17.15 -3.53 14.25
N LEU A 125 -16.97 -3.26 15.55
CA LEU A 125 -15.96 -2.33 16.02
C LEU A 125 -14.56 -2.82 15.64
N LEU A 126 -14.26 -4.10 15.90
CA LEU A 126 -12.99 -4.73 15.55
C LEU A 126 -12.70 -4.62 14.04
N ALA A 127 -13.66 -4.95 13.18
CA ALA A 127 -13.53 -4.82 11.73
C ALA A 127 -13.19 -3.38 11.32
N ASN A 128 -13.91 -2.39 11.86
CA ASN A 128 -13.65 -0.98 11.57
C ASN A 128 -12.29 -0.50 12.11
N SER A 129 -11.86 -0.98 13.27
CA SER A 129 -10.56 -0.64 13.83
C SER A 129 -9.41 -1.22 12.98
N VAL A 130 -9.52 -2.50 12.58
CA VAL A 130 -8.55 -3.13 11.67
C VAL A 130 -8.54 -2.41 10.32
N ASP A 131 -9.71 -2.06 9.80
CA ASP A 131 -9.84 -1.28 8.56
C ASP A 131 -9.09 0.05 8.63
N LEU A 132 -9.37 0.83 9.67
CA LEU A 132 -8.76 2.13 9.86
C LEU A 132 -7.24 2.02 10.01
N LEU A 133 -6.76 1.04 10.77
CA LEU A 133 -5.32 0.84 10.94
C LEU A 133 -4.67 0.38 9.64
N LEU A 134 -5.24 -0.62 8.96
CA LEU A 134 -4.64 -1.26 7.80
C LEU A 134 -4.70 -0.40 6.54
N HIS A 135 -5.83 0.26 6.28
CA HIS A 135 -6.05 1.01 5.04
C HIS A 135 -5.80 2.51 5.18
N MET A 136 -5.64 3.04 6.39
CA MET A 136 -5.31 4.47 6.61
C MET A 136 -4.04 4.63 7.46
N GLY A 137 -4.02 4.07 8.68
CA GLY A 137 -2.94 4.29 9.65
C GLY A 137 -1.56 3.86 9.13
N VAL A 138 -1.43 2.61 8.68
CA VAL A 138 -0.17 2.08 8.16
C VAL A 138 0.26 2.80 6.88
N PRO A 139 -0.58 2.97 5.84
CA PRO A 139 -0.19 3.73 4.65
C PRO A 139 0.28 5.15 4.94
N LEU A 140 -0.41 5.89 5.82
CA LEU A 140 0.00 7.25 6.20
C LEU A 140 1.31 7.26 6.99
N THR A 141 1.53 6.25 7.84
CA THR A 141 2.80 6.11 8.57
C THR A 141 3.96 5.85 7.61
N LEU A 142 3.77 4.94 6.63
CA LEU A 142 4.76 4.69 5.59
C LEU A 142 5.03 5.94 4.76
N ALA A 143 3.98 6.64 4.33
CA ALA A 143 4.12 7.90 3.61
C ALA A 143 4.89 8.91 4.43
N PHE A 144 4.58 9.05 5.72
CA PHE A 144 5.29 9.96 6.57
C PHE A 144 6.78 9.60 6.74
N CYS A 145 7.13 8.32 6.89
CA CYS A 145 8.52 7.91 7.15
C CYS A 145 9.38 7.74 5.89
N TYR A 146 8.75 7.37 4.77
CA TYR A 146 9.44 6.79 3.61
C TYR A 146 9.01 7.38 2.27
N LEU A 147 8.21 8.46 2.24
CA LEU A 147 7.95 9.23 1.01
C LEU A 147 9.24 9.57 0.23
N PRO A 148 10.36 9.97 0.88
CA PRO A 148 11.60 10.27 0.17
C PRO A 148 12.22 9.09 -0.58
N LEU A 149 11.80 7.85 -0.30
CA LEU A 149 12.30 6.65 -0.98
C LEU A 149 11.54 6.34 -2.28
N VAL A 150 10.37 6.95 -2.49
CA VAL A 150 9.57 6.69 -3.69
C VAL A 150 10.27 7.25 -4.92
N ARG A 151 10.27 6.49 -6.03
CA ARG A 151 10.85 6.88 -7.31
C ARG A 151 9.88 6.56 -8.45
N VAL A 152 9.87 7.37 -9.50
CA VAL A 152 8.94 7.20 -10.64
C VAL A 152 9.09 5.84 -11.32
N TRP A 153 10.30 5.31 -11.41
CA TRP A 153 10.55 4.00 -12.05
C TRP A 153 9.85 2.84 -11.34
N MET A 154 9.56 2.97 -10.03
CA MET A 154 8.85 1.95 -9.24
C MET A 154 7.43 1.69 -9.78
N THR A 155 6.86 2.63 -10.56
CA THR A 155 5.58 2.45 -11.27
C THR A 155 5.55 1.17 -12.11
N GLY A 156 6.63 0.87 -12.83
CA GLY A 156 6.73 -0.31 -13.70
C GLY A 156 6.48 -1.63 -12.95
N PRO A 157 7.32 -2.00 -11.96
CA PRO A 157 7.13 -3.23 -11.20
C PRO A 157 5.82 -3.25 -10.40
N ILE A 158 5.36 -2.11 -9.86
CA ILE A 158 4.07 -2.01 -9.14
C ILE A 158 2.89 -2.35 -10.06
N LEU A 159 2.85 -1.77 -11.26
CA LEU A 159 1.81 -2.06 -12.25
C LEU A 159 1.84 -3.54 -12.66
N LEU A 160 3.03 -4.07 -12.93
CA LEU A 160 3.16 -5.47 -13.32
C LEU A 160 2.71 -6.40 -12.19
N PHE A 161 3.09 -6.11 -10.95
CA PHE A 161 2.65 -6.86 -9.77
C PHE A 161 1.13 -6.86 -9.63
N SER A 162 0.49 -5.70 -9.75
CA SER A 162 -0.97 -5.57 -9.72
C SER A 162 -1.65 -6.40 -10.82
N GLN A 163 -1.18 -6.28 -12.07
CA GLN A 163 -1.78 -7.03 -13.18
C GLN A 163 -1.56 -8.54 -13.04
N LEU A 164 -0.40 -8.97 -12.54
CA LEU A 164 -0.12 -10.38 -12.25
C LEU A 164 -1.04 -10.90 -11.15
N TRP A 165 -1.26 -10.13 -10.08
CA TRP A 165 -2.16 -10.53 -9.01
C TRP A 165 -3.60 -10.67 -9.51
N ILE A 166 -4.10 -9.69 -10.27
CA ILE A 166 -5.45 -9.75 -10.86
C ILE A 166 -5.59 -10.98 -11.76
N LYS A 167 -4.59 -11.25 -12.60
CA LYS A 167 -4.65 -12.36 -13.57
C LYS A 167 -4.54 -13.73 -12.90
N LEU A 168 -3.63 -13.89 -11.96
CA LEU A 168 -3.27 -15.19 -11.39
C LEU A 168 -4.03 -15.53 -10.12
N VAL A 169 -4.39 -14.54 -9.30
CA VAL A 169 -5.03 -14.74 -7.99
C VAL A 169 -6.52 -14.42 -8.05
N ALA A 170 -6.90 -13.30 -8.68
CA ALA A 170 -8.29 -12.88 -8.76
C ALA A 170 -9.07 -13.53 -9.93
N GLY A 171 -8.42 -14.35 -10.76
CA GLY A 171 -9.09 -15.05 -11.86
C GLY A 171 -9.37 -14.17 -13.10
N GLY A 172 -8.70 -13.03 -13.22
CA GLY A 172 -8.76 -12.16 -14.39
C GLY A 172 -9.67 -10.94 -14.26
N ASP A 173 -10.54 -10.89 -13.25
CA ASP A 173 -11.30 -9.71 -12.85
C ASP A 173 -11.15 -9.47 -11.33
N LEU A 174 -11.40 -8.23 -10.88
CA LEU A 174 -11.46 -7.93 -9.44
C LEU A 174 -12.76 -8.45 -8.80
N SER A 175 -13.54 -9.25 -9.52
CA SER A 175 -14.79 -9.78 -9.01
C SER A 175 -14.46 -10.79 -7.92
N LEU A 176 -14.84 -10.45 -6.70
CA LEU A 176 -14.74 -11.34 -5.54
C LEU A 176 -15.71 -12.53 -5.63
N SER A 177 -16.39 -12.74 -6.77
CA SER A 177 -17.34 -13.83 -7.00
C SER A 177 -16.75 -15.23 -6.82
N GLY A 178 -15.42 -15.38 -6.88
CA GLY A 178 -14.73 -16.63 -6.58
C GLY A 178 -14.29 -16.79 -5.12
N ASN A 179 -14.61 -15.85 -4.23
CA ASN A 179 -14.25 -15.89 -2.82
C ASN A 179 -15.53 -15.90 -1.97
N ASP A 180 -15.87 -17.08 -1.46
CA ASP A 180 -17.09 -17.33 -0.66
C ASP A 180 -17.14 -16.49 0.63
N VAL A 181 -16.04 -15.86 1.04
CA VAL A 181 -15.98 -14.93 2.17
C VAL A 181 -16.75 -13.63 1.88
N TYR A 182 -16.88 -13.22 0.62
CA TYR A 182 -17.48 -11.94 0.24
C TYR A 182 -18.86 -12.09 -0.39
N HIS A 183 -19.89 -11.95 0.45
CA HIS A 183 -21.27 -11.91 -0.01
C HIS A 183 -21.72 -10.46 -0.26
N ILE A 184 -21.52 -9.98 -1.49
CA ILE A 184 -22.02 -8.66 -1.92
C ILE A 184 -23.44 -8.86 -2.48
N TYR A 185 -24.45 -8.36 -1.78
CA TYR A 185 -25.85 -8.43 -2.23
C TYR A 185 -26.47 -7.03 -2.40
N PRO A 186 -27.04 -6.71 -3.58
CA PRO A 186 -27.05 -7.53 -4.81
C PRO A 186 -25.64 -7.64 -5.43
N PRO A 187 -25.35 -8.69 -6.22
CA PRO A 187 -24.07 -8.84 -6.90
C PRO A 187 -23.83 -7.67 -7.85
N ARG A 188 -22.57 -7.22 -7.95
CA ARG A 188 -22.21 -6.11 -8.84
C ARG A 188 -21.97 -6.56 -10.27
N PRO A 189 -22.43 -5.77 -11.27
CA PRO A 189 -22.25 -6.12 -12.68
C PRO A 189 -20.76 -6.07 -13.06
N LYS A 190 -20.37 -6.80 -14.11
CA LYS A 190 -18.98 -6.81 -14.60
C LYS A 190 -18.43 -5.42 -14.91
N THR A 191 -19.26 -4.51 -15.39
CA THR A 191 -18.89 -3.11 -15.68
C THR A 191 -18.37 -2.37 -14.44
N PHE A 192 -18.91 -2.68 -13.25
CA PHE A 192 -18.44 -2.15 -11.98
C PHE A 192 -17.00 -2.59 -11.70
N TRP A 193 -16.73 -3.90 -11.78
CA TRP A 193 -15.40 -4.46 -11.51
C TRP A 193 -14.34 -4.01 -12.53
N LEU A 194 -14.75 -3.78 -13.78
CA LEU A 194 -13.89 -3.15 -14.80
C LEU A 194 -13.58 -1.70 -14.46
N ALA A 195 -14.53 -0.93 -13.93
CA ALA A 195 -14.29 0.44 -13.49
C ALA A 195 -13.33 0.47 -12.29
N VAL A 196 -13.52 -0.40 -11.29
CA VAL A 196 -12.61 -0.54 -10.14
C VAL A 196 -11.20 -0.87 -10.61
N ARG A 197 -11.04 -1.78 -11.58
CA ARG A 197 -9.74 -2.12 -12.18
C ARG A 197 -9.08 -0.92 -12.87
N LYS A 198 -9.85 -0.10 -13.60
CA LYS A 198 -9.33 1.11 -14.24
C LYS A 198 -8.88 2.15 -13.22
N ILE A 199 -9.66 2.34 -12.16
CA ILE A 199 -9.31 3.26 -11.06
C ILE A 199 -8.01 2.81 -10.39
N GLU A 200 -7.88 1.51 -10.10
CA GLU A 200 -6.66 0.94 -9.53
C GLU A 200 -5.44 1.14 -10.43
N LEU A 201 -5.59 0.94 -11.74
CA LEU A 201 -4.54 1.18 -12.72
C LEU A 201 -4.11 2.67 -12.74
N ILE A 202 -5.08 3.59 -12.72
CA ILE A 202 -4.82 5.03 -12.66
C ILE A 202 -4.04 5.35 -11.38
N TYR A 203 -4.43 4.81 -10.23
CA TYR A 203 -3.73 5.06 -8.97
C TYR A 203 -2.30 4.52 -8.97
N ASN A 204 -2.08 3.28 -9.42
CA ASN A 204 -0.73 2.73 -9.52
C ASN A 204 0.17 3.52 -10.47
N PHE A 205 -0.39 4.16 -11.50
CA PHE A 205 0.36 5.01 -12.41
C PHE A 205 0.65 6.41 -11.85
N THR A 206 -0.35 7.01 -11.18
CA THR A 206 -0.29 8.42 -10.76
C THR A 206 0.36 8.62 -9.39
N ILE A 207 0.14 7.71 -8.44
CA ILE A 207 0.61 7.87 -7.05
C ILE A 207 2.13 7.93 -6.93
N PRO A 208 2.94 7.06 -7.58
CA PRO A 208 4.40 7.18 -7.51
C PRO A 208 4.88 8.57 -7.94
N THR A 209 4.33 9.11 -9.03
CA THR A 209 4.64 10.44 -9.54
C THR A 209 4.22 11.53 -8.56
N VAL A 210 3.00 11.46 -8.01
CA VAL A 210 2.51 12.40 -7.00
C VAL A 210 3.38 12.37 -5.74
N CYS A 211 3.86 11.20 -5.32
CA CYS A 211 4.75 11.07 -4.17
C CYS A 211 6.08 11.79 -4.39
N VAL A 212 6.68 11.62 -5.57
CA VAL A 212 7.93 12.30 -5.95
C VAL A 212 7.71 13.81 -5.98
N LEU A 213 6.65 14.30 -6.64
CA LEU A 213 6.32 15.72 -6.69
C LEU A 213 6.04 16.30 -5.30
N ALA A 214 5.35 15.56 -4.44
CA ALA A 214 5.09 15.96 -3.06
C ALA A 214 6.38 16.09 -2.24
N TYR A 215 7.33 15.16 -2.43
CA TYR A 215 8.63 15.22 -1.80
C TYR A 215 9.45 16.43 -2.28
N GLU A 216 9.56 16.61 -3.60
CA GLU A 216 10.27 17.74 -4.23
C GLU A 216 9.66 19.10 -3.86
N ALA A 217 8.34 19.17 -3.68
CA ALA A 217 7.65 20.36 -3.20
C ALA A 217 7.86 20.66 -1.70
N GLY A 218 8.64 19.85 -0.99
CA GLY A 218 8.95 20.06 0.44
C GLY A 218 7.79 19.75 1.39
N ILE A 219 6.78 18.98 0.95
CA ILE A 219 5.62 18.65 1.82
C ILE A 219 6.08 17.93 3.10
N HIS A 220 7.10 17.09 3.01
CA HIS A 220 7.68 16.41 4.16
C HIS A 220 8.26 17.39 5.20
N GLU A 221 8.92 18.47 4.75
CA GLU A 221 9.45 19.53 5.64
C GLU A 221 8.34 20.34 6.29
N PHE A 222 7.27 20.63 5.54
CA PHE A 222 6.08 21.31 6.07
C PHE A 222 5.45 20.50 7.19
N VAL A 223 5.26 19.19 7.00
CA VAL A 223 4.67 18.32 8.03
C VAL A 223 5.56 18.27 9.28
N VAL A 224 6.88 18.13 9.12
CA VAL A 224 7.83 18.14 10.25
C VAL A 224 7.79 19.47 11.00
N THR A 225 7.77 20.58 10.28
CA THR A 225 7.84 21.91 10.87
C THR A 225 6.53 22.31 11.54
N CYS A 226 5.38 21.99 10.95
CA CYS A 226 4.08 22.43 11.44
C CYS A 226 3.42 21.47 12.44
N LEU A 227 3.64 20.16 12.31
CA LEU A 227 2.97 19.16 13.16
C LEU A 227 3.89 18.58 14.25
N LEU A 228 5.21 18.67 14.11
CA LEU A 228 6.16 17.92 14.95
C LEU A 228 7.25 18.77 15.63
N LYS A 229 7.29 20.08 15.40
CA LYS A 229 8.00 20.98 16.29
C LYS A 229 7.14 21.22 17.53
N PRO A 230 7.63 20.93 18.75
CA PRO A 230 6.98 21.45 19.94
C PRO A 230 6.96 22.98 19.83
N LYS A 231 5.80 23.58 20.14
CA LYS A 231 5.72 25.02 20.39
C LYS A 231 6.47 25.36 21.67
#